data_AF-A0A1F8H2Q9-F1
#
_entry.id   AF-A0A1F8H2Q9-F1
#
_cell.length_a   1.000
_cell.length_b   1.000
_cell.length_c   1.000
_cell.angle_alpha   90.00
_cell.angle_beta   90.00
_cell.angle_gamma   90.00
#
_symmetry.space_group_name_H-M   'P 1'
#
loop_
_entity.id
_entity.type
_entity.pdbx_description
1 polymer ?
#
loop_
_entity_poly.entity_id
_entity_poly.type
_entity_poly.pdbx_seq_one_letter_code
_entity_poly.pdbx_strand_id
1 'polypeptide(L)'
;MSGHNRWSQIKHKKGTADQKRGQLFSKLSQLISLAARHGTDPDGNQELKNAIEKARAVDMPKDNIDRAIQRVTEKGAAQLEELTIEVVGPEGSAWLISAITDNRNRTMGELKVILNEHGLKLATPGAVGWMFERSPSGMVAKYPTSPNPELQEKLDHAVSALEEQADVQTIYPNYAHSRN
;
A
#
# COMPACT_ATOMS: atom_id res chain seq x y z
N MET A 1 -17.47 36.00 17.76
CA MET A 1 -18.25 35.24 16.77
C MET A 1 -17.97 33.76 16.98
N SER A 2 -18.93 33.07 17.58
CA SER A 2 -18.87 31.64 17.95
C SER A 2 -19.48 30.82 16.81
N GLY A 3 -18.73 29.85 16.28
CA GLY A 3 -19.16 29.04 15.13
C GLY A 3 -18.44 27.71 14.99
N HIS A 4 -17.82 27.19 16.05
CA HIS A 4 -17.26 25.84 16.04
C HIS A 4 -18.35 24.83 16.41
N ASN A 5 -19.10 24.36 15.39
CA ASN A 5 -20.08 23.31 15.59
C ASN A 5 -19.35 21.97 15.80
N ARG A 6 -19.33 21.47 17.03
CA ARG A 6 -18.77 20.16 17.40
C ARG A 6 -19.25 19.02 16.49
N TRP A 7 -20.47 19.13 15.95
CA TRP A 7 -21.03 18.15 15.01
C TRP A 7 -20.33 18.15 13.64
N SER A 8 -19.97 19.31 13.08
CA SER A 8 -19.25 19.36 11.81
C SER A 8 -17.85 18.77 11.96
N GLN A 9 -17.16 19.07 13.06
CA GLN A 9 -15.86 18.49 13.37
C GLN A 9 -15.91 16.97 13.54
N ILE A 10 -16.92 16.43 14.26
CA ILE A 10 -17.13 14.98 14.40
C ILE A 10 -17.47 14.34 13.05
N LYS A 11 -18.33 14.97 12.24
CA LYS A 11 -18.69 14.47 10.90
C LYS A 11 -17.48 14.43 9.97
N HIS A 12 -16.66 15.48 9.94
CA HIS A 12 -15.44 15.52 9.13
C HIS A 12 -14.42 14.47 9.60
N LYS A 13 -14.18 14.38 10.92
CA LYS A 13 -13.25 13.40 11.50
C LYS A 13 -13.72 11.96 11.28
N LYS A 14 -15.02 11.70 11.39
CA LYS A 14 -15.60 10.38 11.10
C LYS A 14 -15.53 10.07 9.60
N GLY A 15 -15.83 11.04 8.74
CA GLY A 15 -15.77 10.88 7.29
C GLY A 15 -14.36 10.52 6.79
N THR A 16 -13.32 11.16 7.32
CA THR A 16 -11.93 10.82 6.98
C THR A 16 -11.51 9.46 7.51
N ALA A 17 -11.94 9.09 8.72
CA ALA A 17 -11.67 7.77 9.28
C ALA A 17 -12.37 6.64 8.48
N ASP A 18 -13.64 6.83 8.13
CA ASP A 18 -14.41 5.88 7.34
C ASP A 18 -13.84 5.73 5.93
N GLN A 19 -13.36 6.82 5.31
CA GLN A 19 -12.67 6.79 4.02
C GLN A 19 -11.37 5.99 4.09
N LYS A 20 -10.52 6.22 5.09
CA LYS A 20 -9.28 5.46 5.30
C LYS A 20 -9.55 3.98 5.53
N ARG A 21 -10.58 3.65 6.32
CA ARG A 21 -11.01 2.27 6.54
C ARG A 21 -11.51 1.62 5.24
N GLY A 22 -12.28 2.36 4.45
CA GLY A 22 -12.74 1.91 3.13
C GLY A 22 -11.57 1.59 2.18
N GLN A 23 -10.58 2.47 2.11
CA GLN A 23 -9.35 2.24 1.32
C GLN A 23 -8.59 1.01 1.80
N LEU A 24 -8.40 0.85 3.11
CA LEU A 24 -7.76 -0.32 3.69
C LEU A 24 -8.49 -1.62 3.32
N PHE A 25 -9.82 -1.61 3.35
CA PHE A 25 -10.63 -2.76 2.95
C PHE A 25 -10.51 -3.09 1.47
N SER A 26 -10.43 -2.07 0.61
CA SER A 26 -10.19 -2.27 -0.82
C SER A 26 -8.82 -2.92 -1.07
N LYS A 27 -7.77 -2.44 -0.42
CA LYS A 27 -6.41 -3.00 -0.52
C LYS A 27 -6.35 -4.46 -0.06
N LEU A 28 -6.95 -4.76 1.09
CA LEU A 28 -7.05 -6.12 1.60
C LEU A 28 -7.87 -7.03 0.68
N SER A 29 -8.92 -6.51 0.05
CA SER A 29 -9.70 -7.27 -0.93
C SER A 29 -8.87 -7.62 -2.16
N GLN A 30 -8.04 -6.70 -2.67
CA GLN A 30 -7.09 -6.98 -3.76
C GLN A 30 -6.07 -8.04 -3.34
N LEU A 31 -5.52 -7.93 -2.13
CA LEU A 31 -4.57 -8.92 -1.59
C LEU A 31 -5.18 -10.32 -1.48
N ILE A 32 -6.41 -10.42 -0.95
CA ILE A 32 -7.14 -11.69 -0.85
C ILE A 32 -7.42 -12.26 -2.25
N SER A 33 -7.90 -11.43 -3.19
CA SER A 33 -8.14 -11.87 -4.56
C SER A 33 -6.84 -12.32 -5.23
N LEU A 34 -5.73 -11.61 -5.07
CA LEU A 34 -4.43 -12.03 -5.61
C LEU A 34 -4.01 -13.41 -5.08
N ALA A 35 -4.05 -13.60 -3.76
CA ALA A 35 -3.68 -14.86 -3.12
C ALA A 35 -4.61 -16.02 -3.53
N ALA A 36 -5.91 -15.76 -3.70
CA ALA A 36 -6.91 -16.76 -4.09
C ALA A 36 -6.73 -17.27 -5.53
N ARG A 37 -5.95 -16.61 -6.39
CA ARG A 37 -5.69 -17.05 -7.78
C ARG A 37 -5.06 -18.44 -7.85
N HIS A 38 -4.31 -18.84 -6.83
CA HIS A 38 -3.64 -20.14 -6.75
C HIS A 38 -4.45 -21.21 -6.02
N GLY A 39 -5.68 -20.89 -5.60
CA GLY A 39 -6.57 -21.78 -4.86
C GLY A 39 -7.42 -20.99 -3.88
N THR A 40 -8.73 -21.25 -3.86
CA THR A 40 -9.71 -20.52 -3.05
C THR A 40 -9.91 -21.10 -1.65
N ASP A 41 -9.32 -22.26 -1.37
CA ASP A 41 -9.37 -22.91 -0.06
C ASP A 41 -8.22 -22.43 0.84
N PRO A 42 -8.49 -21.70 1.95
CA PRO A 42 -7.45 -21.21 2.86
C PRO A 42 -6.66 -22.33 3.57
N ASP A 43 -7.23 -23.53 3.72
CA ASP A 43 -6.53 -24.64 4.38
C ASP A 43 -5.42 -25.22 3.49
N GLY A 44 -5.60 -25.14 2.17
CA GLY A 44 -4.60 -25.52 1.16
C GLY A 44 -3.72 -24.37 0.66
N ASN A 45 -4.01 -23.12 1.07
CA ASN A 45 -3.35 -21.92 0.56
C ASN A 45 -2.91 -20.99 1.71
N GLN A 46 -1.65 -21.12 2.11
CA GLN A 46 -1.08 -20.34 3.21
C GLN A 46 -1.05 -18.83 2.93
N GLU A 47 -0.88 -18.42 1.67
CA GLU A 47 -0.89 -17.01 1.31
C GLU A 47 -2.29 -16.40 1.50
N LEU A 48 -3.31 -17.12 1.04
CA LEU A 48 -4.71 -16.73 1.25
C LEU A 48 -5.06 -16.68 2.73
N LYS A 49 -4.63 -17.68 3.51
CA LYS A 49 -4.82 -17.69 4.97
C LYS A 49 -4.21 -16.46 5.64
N ASN A 50 -2.97 -16.11 5.29
CA ASN A 50 -2.31 -14.91 5.82
C ASN A 50 -3.05 -13.62 5.42
N ALA A 51 -3.55 -13.52 4.19
CA ALA A 51 -4.33 -12.37 3.73
C ALA A 51 -5.66 -12.24 4.49
N ILE A 52 -6.35 -13.34 4.74
CA ILE A 52 -7.59 -13.40 5.54
C ILE A 52 -7.32 -12.98 6.99
N GLU A 53 -6.23 -13.46 7.60
CA GLU A 53 -5.84 -13.09 8.96
C GLU A 53 -5.58 -11.58 9.08
N LYS A 54 -4.86 -10.98 8.12
CA LYS A 54 -4.67 -9.52 8.05
C LYS A 54 -5.99 -8.76 7.94
N ALA A 55 -6.93 -9.27 7.14
CA ALA A 55 -8.24 -8.63 7.00
C ALA A 55 -9.09 -8.72 8.28
N ARG A 56 -9.06 -9.86 8.96
CA ARG A 56 -9.74 -10.05 10.25
C ARG A 56 -9.13 -9.18 11.35
N ALA A 57 -7.81 -8.97 11.34
CA ALA A 57 -7.12 -8.13 12.31
C ALA A 57 -7.58 -6.65 12.29
N VAL A 58 -8.21 -6.20 11.21
CA VAL A 58 -8.77 -4.84 11.08
C VAL A 58 -10.30 -4.83 11.04
N ASP A 59 -10.93 -5.91 11.52
CA ASP A 59 -12.38 -6.08 11.58
C ASP A 59 -13.06 -5.91 10.19
N MET A 60 -12.45 -6.45 9.14
CA MET A 60 -13.12 -6.56 7.84
C MET A 60 -14.32 -7.52 7.96
N PRO A 61 -15.53 -7.13 7.51
CA PRO A 61 -16.68 -8.02 7.50
C PRO A 61 -16.41 -9.30 6.72
N LYS A 62 -16.87 -10.45 7.25
CA LYS A 62 -16.70 -11.76 6.61
C LYS A 62 -17.21 -11.78 5.16
N ASP A 63 -18.37 -11.18 4.90
CA ASP A 63 -18.94 -11.10 3.56
C ASP A 63 -18.00 -10.41 2.55
N ASN A 64 -17.20 -9.44 2.98
CA ASN A 64 -16.22 -8.78 2.09
C ASN A 64 -15.06 -9.73 1.75
N ILE A 65 -14.60 -10.51 2.73
CA ILE A 65 -13.56 -11.53 2.56
C ILE A 65 -14.07 -12.60 1.58
N ASP A 66 -15.26 -13.15 1.84
CA ASP A 66 -15.85 -14.20 1.01
C ASP A 66 -16.07 -13.73 -0.44
N ARG A 67 -16.53 -12.48 -0.63
CA ARG A 67 -16.64 -11.87 -1.97
C ARG A 67 -15.29 -11.72 -2.66
N ALA A 68 -14.24 -11.31 -1.95
CA ALA A 68 -12.91 -11.17 -2.52
C ALA A 68 -12.32 -12.51 -2.99
N ILE A 69 -12.61 -13.60 -2.27
CA ILE A 69 -12.24 -14.97 -2.64
C ILE A 69 -13.06 -15.45 -3.85
N GLN A 70 -14.38 -15.22 -3.85
CA GLN A 70 -15.24 -15.69 -4.94
C GLN A 70 -14.96 -14.98 -6.27
N ARG A 71 -14.60 -13.69 -6.22
CA ARG A 71 -14.34 -12.86 -7.40
C ARG A 71 -13.37 -13.50 -8.39
N VAL A 72 -12.34 -14.21 -7.94
CA VAL A 72 -11.36 -14.81 -8.86
C VAL A 72 -11.90 -15.99 -9.67
N THR A 73 -13.03 -16.57 -9.25
CA THR A 73 -13.70 -17.67 -9.96
C THR A 73 -14.71 -17.19 -11.00
N GLU A 74 -15.06 -15.90 -10.96
CA GLU A 74 -16.01 -15.30 -11.90
C GLU A 74 -15.42 -15.18 -13.30
N LYS A 75 -16.23 -15.48 -14.32
CA LYS A 75 -15.80 -15.30 -15.71
C LYS A 75 -15.57 -13.82 -16.00
N GLY A 76 -14.39 -13.47 -16.50
CA GLY A 76 -14.03 -12.09 -16.81
C GLY A 76 -13.50 -11.30 -15.62
N ALA A 77 -13.18 -11.95 -14.49
CA ALA A 77 -12.51 -11.32 -13.38
C ALA A 77 -11.22 -10.62 -13.84
N ALA A 78 -11.00 -9.40 -13.33
CA ALA A 78 -9.79 -8.62 -13.59
C ALA A 78 -8.54 -9.42 -13.19
N GLN A 79 -7.54 -9.43 -14.06
CA GLN A 79 -6.28 -10.12 -13.80
C GLN A 79 -5.39 -9.23 -12.95
N LEU A 80 -5.48 -9.41 -11.63
CA LEU A 80 -4.61 -8.71 -10.69
C LEU A 80 -3.17 -9.25 -10.78
N GLU A 81 -2.21 -8.35 -10.86
CA GLU A 81 -0.78 -8.64 -10.77
C GLU A 81 -0.14 -7.86 -9.62
N GLU A 82 0.93 -8.43 -9.06
CA GLU A 82 1.80 -7.72 -8.12
C GLU A 82 2.91 -6.98 -8.87
N LEU A 83 3.13 -5.72 -8.48
CA LEU A 83 4.21 -4.89 -8.97
C LEU A 83 5.16 -4.58 -7.83
N THR A 84 6.46 -4.79 -8.07
CA THR A 84 7.53 -4.18 -7.26
C THR A 84 8.09 -3.01 -8.03
N ILE A 85 7.99 -1.82 -7.44
CA ILE A 85 8.39 -0.55 -8.03
C ILE A 85 9.54 0.01 -7.20
N GLU A 86 10.61 0.36 -7.90
CA GLU A 86 11.81 0.91 -7.31
C GLU A 86 11.81 2.43 -7.48
N VAL A 87 12.13 3.15 -6.41
CA VAL A 87 12.13 4.61 -6.38
C VAL A 87 13.44 5.09 -5.78
N VAL A 88 13.98 6.16 -6.34
CA VAL A 88 15.10 6.92 -5.80
C VAL A 88 14.69 8.36 -5.53
N GLY A 89 15.31 8.96 -4.52
CA GLY A 89 15.07 10.31 -4.07
C GLY A 89 16.37 11.04 -3.71
N PRO A 90 16.25 12.26 -3.16
CA PRO A 90 17.38 13.04 -2.68
C PRO A 90 18.17 12.30 -1.58
N GLU A 91 19.43 12.67 -1.42
CA GLU A 91 20.33 12.18 -0.36
C GLU A 91 20.44 10.63 -0.27
N GLY A 92 20.26 9.93 -1.39
CA GLY A 92 20.34 8.47 -1.42
C GLY A 92 19.12 7.76 -0.82
N SER A 93 18.01 8.47 -0.64
CA SER A 93 16.71 7.88 -0.32
C SER A 93 16.31 6.90 -1.43
N ALA A 94 15.94 5.68 -1.05
CA ALA A 94 15.62 4.60 -1.96
C ALA A 94 14.47 3.77 -1.40
N TRP A 95 13.42 3.51 -2.19
CA TRP A 95 12.20 2.85 -1.73
C TRP A 95 11.85 1.64 -2.60
N LEU A 96 11.28 0.62 -1.95
CA LEU A 96 10.52 -0.42 -2.61
C LEU A 96 9.03 -0.22 -2.36
N ILE A 97 8.25 -0.08 -3.43
CA ILE A 97 6.80 0.01 -3.36
C ILE A 97 6.23 -1.29 -3.91
N SER A 98 5.44 -2.00 -3.09
CA SER A 98 4.60 -3.11 -3.55
C SER A 98 3.22 -2.57 -3.88
N ALA A 99 2.70 -2.92 -5.05
CA ALA A 99 1.37 -2.56 -5.51
C ALA A 99 0.66 -3.78 -6.12
N ILE A 100 -0.67 -3.80 -6.05
CA ILE A 100 -1.51 -4.80 -6.69
C ILE A 100 -2.46 -4.07 -7.63
N THR A 101 -2.45 -4.42 -8.91
CA THR A 101 -3.22 -3.71 -9.93
C THR A 101 -3.73 -4.65 -11.00
N ASP A 102 -4.78 -4.23 -11.70
CA ASP A 102 -5.29 -4.84 -12.93
C ASP A 102 -4.71 -4.19 -14.19
N ASN A 103 -3.97 -3.09 -14.04
CA ASN A 103 -3.42 -2.32 -15.15
C ASN A 103 -2.12 -1.63 -14.74
N ARG A 104 -0.99 -2.29 -15.02
CA ARG A 104 0.35 -1.75 -14.80
C ARG A 104 0.56 -0.35 -15.36
N ASN A 105 0.12 -0.08 -16.59
CA ASN A 105 0.40 1.21 -17.23
C ASN A 105 -0.32 2.36 -16.53
N ARG A 106 -1.56 2.14 -16.10
CA ARG A 106 -2.32 3.11 -15.30
C ARG A 106 -1.61 3.38 -13.98
N THR A 107 -1.32 2.34 -13.20
CA THR A 107 -0.69 2.48 -11.88
C THR A 107 0.69 3.13 -11.99
N MET A 108 1.54 2.71 -12.93
CA MET A 108 2.85 3.32 -13.15
C MET A 108 2.75 4.81 -13.57
N GLY A 109 1.75 5.16 -14.38
CA GLY A 109 1.50 6.54 -14.79
C GLY A 109 1.09 7.44 -13.63
N GLU A 110 0.12 6.99 -12.82
CA GLU A 110 -0.35 7.69 -11.62
C GLU A 110 0.78 7.88 -10.59
N LEU A 111 1.53 6.81 -10.29
CA LEU A 111 2.65 6.88 -9.35
C LEU A 111 3.75 7.81 -9.85
N LYS A 112 4.05 7.82 -11.16
CA LYS A 112 5.04 8.73 -11.73
C LYS A 112 4.68 10.20 -11.50
N VAL A 113 3.40 10.55 -11.61
CA VAL A 113 2.92 11.93 -11.36
C VAL A 113 3.19 12.30 -9.90
N ILE A 114 2.72 11.48 -8.95
CA ILE A 114 2.91 11.71 -7.51
C ILE A 114 4.40 11.81 -7.17
N LEU A 115 5.22 10.86 -7.64
CA LEU A 115 6.65 10.86 -7.37
C LEU A 115 7.33 12.14 -7.86
N ASN A 116 7.02 12.61 -9.07
CA ASN A 116 7.60 13.82 -9.63
C ASN A 116 7.20 15.08 -8.84
N GLU A 117 5.95 15.18 -8.38
CA GLU A 117 5.49 16.29 -7.53
C GLU A 117 6.28 16.39 -6.22
N HIS A 118 6.78 15.25 -5.73
CA HIS A 118 7.59 15.16 -4.52
C HIS A 118 9.11 15.09 -4.77
N GLY A 119 9.58 15.31 -6.00
CA GLY A 119 11.02 15.28 -6.33
C GLY A 119 11.65 13.89 -6.30
N LEU A 120 10.84 12.83 -6.32
CA LEU A 120 11.25 11.43 -6.39
C LEU A 120 11.20 10.94 -7.85
N LYS A 121 11.92 9.86 -8.14
CA LYS A 121 11.99 9.28 -9.48
C LYS A 121 11.86 7.77 -9.44
N LEU A 122 11.14 7.23 -10.43
CA LEU A 122 11.18 5.80 -10.70
C LEU A 122 12.60 5.39 -11.07
N ALA A 123 13.08 4.34 -10.42
CA ALA A 123 14.34 3.70 -10.73
C ALA A 123 14.12 2.54 -11.71
N THR A 124 15.19 2.14 -12.37
CA THR A 124 15.18 0.90 -13.18
C THR A 124 15.05 -0.31 -12.26
N PRO A 125 14.34 -1.37 -12.66
CA PRO A 125 14.30 -2.62 -11.89
C PRO A 125 15.71 -3.11 -11.53
N GLY A 126 15.94 -3.46 -10.27
CA GLY A 126 17.22 -3.91 -9.72
C GLY A 126 18.16 -2.80 -9.22
N ALA A 127 17.81 -1.52 -9.36
CA ALA A 127 18.67 -0.40 -8.95
C ALA A 127 18.83 -0.27 -7.43
N VAL A 128 17.78 -0.54 -6.67
CA VAL A 128 17.74 -0.36 -5.21
C VAL A 128 17.31 -1.62 -4.46
N GLY A 129 16.74 -2.63 -5.15
CA GLY A 129 16.27 -3.86 -4.51
C GLY A 129 17.34 -4.56 -3.65
N TRP A 130 18.61 -4.49 -4.04
CA TRP A 130 19.74 -5.04 -3.28
C TRP A 130 20.01 -4.37 -1.93
N MET A 131 19.45 -3.17 -1.70
CA MET A 131 19.52 -2.43 -0.44
C MET A 131 18.52 -2.95 0.59
N PHE A 132 17.63 -3.85 0.22
CA PHE A 132 16.60 -4.41 1.07
C PHE A 132 16.78 -5.92 1.24
N GLU A 133 16.27 -6.43 2.36
CA GLU A 133 16.20 -7.85 2.64
C GLU A 133 14.83 -8.23 3.21
N ARG A 134 14.50 -9.51 3.09
CA ARG A 134 13.20 -10.04 3.53
C ARG A 134 13.24 -10.31 5.03
N SER A 135 12.24 -9.79 5.74
CA SER A 135 11.94 -10.07 7.15
C SER A 135 10.53 -10.66 7.28
N PRO A 136 10.16 -11.23 8.44
CA PRO A 136 8.79 -11.68 8.70
C PRO A 136 7.72 -10.59 8.54
N SER A 137 8.07 -9.33 8.79
CA SER A 137 7.17 -8.17 8.69
C SER A 137 7.19 -7.47 7.32
N GLY A 138 7.90 -8.02 6.32
CA GLY A 138 8.05 -7.44 4.99
C GLY A 138 9.52 -7.13 4.64
N MET A 139 9.77 -6.14 3.80
CA MET A 139 11.14 -5.74 3.46
C MET A 139 11.70 -4.79 4.52
N VAL A 140 13.00 -4.95 4.82
CA VAL A 140 13.76 -4.03 5.69
C VAL A 140 15.01 -3.56 4.97
N ALA A 141 15.43 -2.33 5.25
CA ALA A 141 16.62 -1.75 4.64
C ALA A 141 17.89 -2.27 5.32
N LYS A 142 18.85 -2.74 4.53
CA LYS A 142 20.16 -3.21 4.98
C LYS A 142 21.08 -2.07 5.41
N TYR A 143 20.91 -0.92 4.76
CA TYR A 143 21.72 0.28 4.98
C TYR A 143 20.78 1.48 5.19
N PRO A 144 20.19 1.63 6.39
CA PRO A 144 19.26 2.71 6.64
C PRO A 144 19.98 4.06 6.63
N THR A 145 19.37 5.06 6.02
CA THR A 145 19.80 6.45 6.03
C THR A 145 19.13 7.23 7.15
N SER A 146 19.72 8.36 7.52
CA SER A 146 19.18 9.29 8.51
C SER A 146 19.10 10.67 7.86
N PRO A 147 18.03 10.95 7.09
CA PRO A 147 17.83 12.28 6.51
C PRO A 147 17.72 13.34 7.61
N ASN A 148 18.08 14.57 7.27
CA ASN A 148 17.82 15.69 8.18
C ASN A 148 16.29 15.89 8.38
N PRO A 149 15.85 16.58 9.45
CA PRO A 149 14.42 16.70 9.76
C PRO A 149 13.56 17.31 8.65
N GLU A 150 14.08 18.31 7.93
CA GLU A 150 13.35 18.97 6.83
C GLU A 150 13.13 18.01 5.66
N LEU A 151 14.17 17.24 5.30
CA LEU A 151 14.04 16.24 4.25
C LEU A 151 13.11 15.10 4.69
N GLN A 152 13.23 14.63 5.94
CA GLN A 152 12.39 13.58 6.47
C GLN A 152 10.90 13.95 6.37
N GLU A 153 10.53 15.18 6.75
CA GLU A 153 9.15 15.66 6.62
C GLU A 153 8.66 15.61 5.16
N LYS A 154 9.48 16.08 4.20
CA LYS A 154 9.13 16.02 2.76
C LYS A 154 8.94 14.58 2.26
N LEU A 155 9.81 13.67 2.69
CA LEU A 155 9.73 12.25 2.31
C LEU A 155 8.49 11.59 2.94
N ASP A 156 8.15 11.91 4.19
CA ASP A 156 6.96 11.39 4.87
C ASP A 156 5.65 11.88 4.24
N HIS A 157 5.63 13.13 3.76
CA HIS A 157 4.52 13.65 2.95
C HIS A 157 4.36 12.88 1.63
N ALA A 158 5.47 12.55 0.97
CA ALA A 158 5.46 11.77 -0.26
C ALA A 158 4.99 10.32 -0.03
N VAL A 159 5.40 9.69 1.08
CA VAL A 159 4.87 8.38 1.51
C VAL A 159 3.36 8.47 1.70
N SER A 160 2.88 9.47 2.43
CA SER A 160 1.44 9.66 2.68
C SER A 160 0.63 9.81 1.39
N ALA A 161 1.13 10.60 0.43
CA ALA A 161 0.47 10.78 -0.86
C ALA A 161 0.40 9.48 -1.69
N LEU A 162 1.46 8.68 -1.68
CA LEU A 162 1.47 7.39 -2.37
C LEU A 162 0.60 6.35 -1.66
N GLU A 163 0.50 6.38 -0.34
CA GLU A 163 -0.39 5.48 0.42
C GLU A 163 -1.87 5.76 0.14
N GLU A 164 -2.23 6.97 -0.29
CA GLU A 164 -3.60 7.27 -0.73
C GLU A 164 -3.93 6.66 -2.10
N GLN A 165 -2.93 6.25 -2.89
CA GLN A 165 -3.14 5.55 -4.15
C GLN A 165 -3.68 4.13 -3.87
N ALA A 166 -4.73 3.75 -4.61
CA ALA A 166 -5.53 2.56 -4.32
C ALA A 166 -4.79 1.23 -4.49
N ASP A 167 -3.91 1.15 -5.50
CA ASP A 167 -3.15 -0.05 -5.85
C ASP A 167 -1.93 -0.25 -4.95
N VAL A 168 -1.37 0.82 -4.38
CA VAL A 168 -0.21 0.76 -3.47
C VAL A 168 -0.56 -0.02 -2.21
N GLN A 169 0.12 -1.13 -1.98
CA GLN A 169 -0.08 -1.98 -0.81
C GLN A 169 0.85 -1.58 0.33
N THR A 170 2.14 -1.41 0.04
CA THR A 170 3.14 -1.14 1.08
C THR A 170 4.34 -0.41 0.50
N ILE A 171 4.87 0.56 1.24
CA ILE A 171 6.07 1.31 0.89
C ILE A 171 7.15 0.99 1.92
N TYR A 172 8.32 0.57 1.44
CA TYR A 172 9.49 0.26 2.26
C TYR A 172 10.59 1.28 1.94
N PRO A 173 10.71 2.36 2.71
CA PRO A 173 11.81 3.30 2.56
C PRO A 173 13.09 2.77 3.20
N ASN A 174 14.24 3.26 2.75
CA ASN A 174 15.54 3.00 3.38
C ASN A 174 15.90 3.96 4.51
N TYR A 175 14.93 4.64 5.12
CA TYR A 175 15.14 5.48 6.30
C TYR A 175 14.11 5.13 7.38
N ALA A 176 14.34 5.61 8.60
CA ALA A 176 13.39 5.41 9.68
C ALA A 176 12.11 6.22 9.42
N HIS A 177 11.08 5.56 8.89
CA HIS A 177 9.74 6.09 8.76
C HIS A 177 8.85 5.50 9.86
N SER A 178 8.24 6.35 10.69
CA SER A 178 7.30 5.89 11.72
C SER A 178 6.00 5.43 11.05
N ARG A 179 5.83 4.12 10.86
CA ARG A 179 4.50 3.56 10.61
C ARG A 179 3.71 3.64 11.92
N ASN A 180 2.72 4.52 11.98
CA ASN A 180 1.73 4.53 13.07
C ASN A 180 0.82 3.31 12.98
#